data_AF-M1ZLG8-F1
#
_entry.id   AF-M1ZLG8-F1
#
_cell.length_a   1.000
_cell.length_b   1.000
_cell.length_c   1.000
_cell.angle_alpha   90.00
_cell.angle_beta   90.00
_cell.angle_gamma   90.00
#
_symmetry.space_group_name_H-M   'P 1'
#
loop_
_entity.id
_entity.type
_entity.pdbx_description
1 polymer ?
#
loop_
_entity_poly.entity_id
_entity_poly.type
_entity_poly.pdbx_seq_one_letter_code
_entity_poly.pdbx_strand_id
1 'polypeptide(L)' 'MKNHNKRDDISVNLISAPNRIKSISKQPVGNAEKDPFCIYAGMRHAVGSIITKDDGSKLICTKDGSWQNI' A
#
# COMPACT_ATOMS: atom_id res chain seq x y z
N MET A 1 -14.12 -25.90 0.20
CA MET A 1 -13.11 -24.84 0.43
C MET A 1 -13.65 -23.54 -0.14
N LYS A 2 -13.95 -22.54 0.70
CA LYS A 2 -14.41 -21.22 0.24
C LYS A 2 -13.18 -20.42 -0.17
N ASN A 3 -13.14 -19.94 -1.42
CA ASN A 3 -12.08 -19.09 -1.97
C ASN A 3 -11.98 -17.78 -1.15
N HIS A 4 -11.15 -17.74 -0.11
CA HIS A 4 -10.92 -16.54 0.72
C HIS A 4 -9.83 -15.62 0.16
N ASN A 5 -9.11 -16.02 -0.90
CA ASN A 5 -7.88 -15.36 -1.35
C ASN A 5 -8.01 -13.90 -1.83
N LYS A 6 -9.22 -13.41 -2.16
CA LYS A 6 -9.40 -12.02 -2.63
C LYS A 6 -9.21 -10.96 -1.53
N ARG A 7 -9.25 -11.34 -0.25
CA ARG A 7 -9.14 -10.38 0.87
C ARG A 7 -7.71 -9.91 1.12
N ASP A 8 -6.73 -10.65 0.61
CA ASP A 8 -5.32 -10.39 0.87
C ASP A 8 -4.61 -9.77 -0.34
N ASP A 9 -5.32 -9.53 -1.44
CA ASP A 9 -4.80 -8.82 -2.61
C ASP A 9 -4.34 -7.40 -2.22
N ILE A 10 -3.08 -7.06 -2.54
CA ILE A 10 -2.48 -5.75 -2.30
C ILE A 10 -2.15 -5.05 -3.61
N SER A 11 -2.32 -3.73 -3.62
CA SER A 11 -2.13 -2.87 -4.78
C SER A 11 -1.17 -1.73 -4.47
N VAL A 12 -0.49 -1.22 -5.50
CA VAL A 12 0.29 0.02 -5.37
C VAL A 12 -0.67 1.20 -5.34
N ASN A 13 -0.51 2.04 -4.34
CA ASN A 13 -1.41 3.15 -4.07
C ASN A 13 -0.61 4.47 -3.94
N LEU A 14 -1.17 5.54 -4.50
CA LEU A 14 -0.80 6.90 -4.16
C LEU A 14 -1.77 7.40 -3.09
N ILE A 15 -1.22 7.81 -1.97
CA ILE A 15 -1.98 8.22 -0.79
C ILE A 15 -1.66 9.69 -0.54
N SER A 16 -2.67 10.54 -0.51
CA SER A 16 -2.55 11.89 0.03
C SER A 16 -3.11 11.86 1.45
N ALA A 17 -2.30 12.28 2.42
CA ALA A 17 -2.72 12.39 3.80
C ALA A 17 -3.97 13.27 3.92
N PRO A 18 -4.86 13.01 4.91
CA PRO A 18 -4.76 11.91 5.87
C PRO A 18 -5.27 10.56 5.33
N ASN A 19 -6.13 10.53 4.31
CA ASN A 19 -6.84 9.29 3.94
C ASN A 19 -7.29 9.22 2.46
N ARG A 20 -6.75 10.06 1.56
CA ARG A 20 -7.12 10.02 0.14
C ARG A 20 -6.27 8.98 -0.58
N ILE A 21 -6.84 7.82 -0.87
CA ILE A 21 -6.14 6.70 -1.51
C ILE A 21 -6.56 6.62 -2.97
N LYS A 22 -5.58 6.60 -3.87
CA LYS A 22 -5.75 6.38 -5.30
C LYS A 22 -4.91 5.18 -5.73
N SER A 23 -5.56 4.09 -6.11
CA SER A 23 -4.85 2.94 -6.69
C SER A 23 -4.31 3.29 -8.07
N ILE A 24 -3.03 3.02 -8.28
CA ILE A 24 -2.39 3.22 -9.59
C ILE A 24 -2.36 1.93 -10.40
N SER A 25 -2.53 0.77 -9.76
CA SER A 25 -2.64 -0.51 -10.45
C SER A 25 -4.10 -0.82 -10.77
N LYS A 26 -4.36 -1.29 -12.00
CA LYS A 26 -5.68 -1.77 -12.43
C LYS A 26 -6.05 -3.13 -11.82
N GLN A 27 -5.04 -3.87 -11.35
CA GLN A 27 -5.16 -5.19 -10.74
C GLN A 27 -4.26 -5.24 -9.50
N PRO A 28 -4.51 -6.16 -8.55
CA PRO A 28 -3.58 -6.45 -7.48
C PRO A 28 -2.19 -6.77 -8.00
N VAL A 29 -1.17 -6.28 -7.32
CA VAL A 29 0.24 -6.52 -7.69
C VAL A 29 0.90 -7.58 -6.81
N GLY A 30 0.22 -8.01 -5.74
CA GLY A 30 0.73 -9.01 -4.80
C GLY A 30 -0.35 -9.46 -3.82
N ASN A 31 0.05 -10.26 -2.83
CA ASN A 31 -0.83 -10.81 -1.80
C ASN A 31 -0.19 -10.68 -0.40
N ALA A 32 -0.92 -10.12 0.55
CA ALA A 32 -0.49 -9.83 1.92
C ALA A 32 -0.13 -11.07 2.76
N GLU A 33 -0.47 -12.29 2.35
CA GLU A 33 -0.02 -13.52 3.02
C GLU A 33 1.43 -13.88 2.67
N LYS A 34 1.95 -13.36 1.55
CA LYS A 34 3.24 -13.78 0.98
C LYS A 34 4.20 -12.61 0.76
N ASP A 35 3.66 -11.47 0.36
CA ASP A 35 4.41 -10.30 -0.02
C ASP A 35 4.45 -9.28 1.14
N PRO A 36 5.58 -8.59 1.33
CA PRO A 36 5.67 -7.48 2.27
C PRO A 36 4.71 -6.36 1.85
N PHE A 37 4.09 -5.72 2.84
CA PHE A 37 3.16 -4.62 2.64
C PHE A 37 3.30 -3.62 3.78
N CYS A 38 2.86 -2.39 3.53
CA CYS A 38 2.79 -1.36 4.56
C CYS A 38 1.33 -1.07 4.89
N ILE A 39 1.05 -0.80 6.17
CA ILE A 39 -0.29 -0.44 6.62
C ILE A 39 -0.38 1.07 6.72
N TYR A 40 -1.45 1.64 6.18
CA TYR A 40 -1.81 3.04 6.37
C TYR A 40 -3.32 3.18 6.29
N ALA A 41 -3.92 4.06 7.10
CA ALA A 41 -5.37 4.30 7.08
C ALA A 41 -6.25 3.03 7.25
N GLY A 42 -5.73 2.00 7.94
CA GLY A 42 -6.40 0.70 8.09
C GLY A 42 -6.39 -0.19 6.83
N MET A 43 -5.69 0.22 5.77
CA MET A 43 -5.54 -0.53 4.51
C MET A 43 -4.10 -1.05 4.34
N ARG A 44 -3.97 -2.15 3.60
CA ARG A 44 -2.69 -2.75 3.21
C ARG A 44 -2.26 -2.21 1.85
N HIS A 45 -1.02 -1.78 1.75
CA HIS A 45 -0.44 -1.15 0.58
C HIS A 45 0.77 -1.95 0.10
N ALA A 46 0.81 -2.29 -1.18
CA ALA A 46 1.96 -2.99 -1.74
C ALA A 46 3.22 -2.12 -1.73
N VAL A 47 4.37 -2.77 -1.73
CA VAL A 47 5.69 -2.13 -1.94
C VAL A 47 5.64 -1.20 -3.14
N GLY A 48 6.25 -0.01 -2.99
CA GLY A 48 6.23 1.06 -3.99
C GLY A 48 5.05 2.02 -3.86
N SER A 49 4.11 1.78 -2.93
CA SER A 49 3.08 2.77 -2.60
C SER A 49 3.71 4.03 -2.02
N ILE A 50 3.10 5.19 -2.26
CA ILE A 50 3.65 6.49 -1.83
C ILE A 50 2.59 7.24 -1.01
N ILE A 51 2.97 7.75 0.16
CA ILE A 51 2.19 8.72 0.94
C ILE A 51 2.78 10.10 0.73
N THR A 52 1.96 11.06 0.31
CA THR A 52 2.29 12.50 0.35
C THR A 52 1.62 13.10 1.58
N LYS A 53 2.42 13.63 2.50
CA LYS A 53 1.94 14.33 3.70
C LYS A 53 1.55 15.77 3.38
N ASP A 54 0.88 16.43 4.32
CA ASP A 54 0.45 17.82 4.19
C ASP A 54 1.61 18.81 4.07
N ASP A 55 2.78 18.49 4.64
CA ASP A 55 4.02 19.27 4.51
C ASP A 55 4.74 19.06 3.17
N GLY A 56 4.17 18.24 2.27
CA GLY A 56 4.75 17.87 0.99
C GLY A 56 5.80 16.76 1.05
N SER A 57 6.19 16.29 2.26
CA SER A 57 7.09 15.15 2.41
C SER A 57 6.45 13.86 1.88
N LYS A 58 7.29 12.96 1.38
CA LYS A 58 6.83 11.72 0.76
C LYS A 58 7.42 10.52 1.49
N LEU A 59 6.57 9.54 1.75
CA LEU A 59 6.96 8.23 2.25
C LEU A 59 6.73 7.19 1.16
N ILE A 60 7.65 6.25 1.01
CA ILE A 60 7.49 5.08 0.14
C ILE A 60 7.39 3.81 1.00
N CYS A 61 6.53 2.88 0.59
CA CYS A 61 6.50 1.55 1.16
C CYS A 61 7.64 0.72 0.58
N THR A 62 8.58 0.27 1.40
CA THR A 62 9.78 -0.45 0.97
C THR A 62 9.61 -1.96 1.08
N LYS A 63 10.58 -2.71 0.54
CA LYS A 63 10.55 -4.20 0.49
C LYS A 63 10.64 -4.86 1.87
N ASP A 64 11.07 -4.12 2.88
CA ASP A 64 11.07 -4.52 4.28
C ASP A 64 9.70 -4.32 4.97
N GLY A 65 8.69 -3.81 4.26
CA GLY A 65 7.35 -3.61 4.79
C GLY A 65 7.24 -2.39 5.72
N SER A 66 8.14 -1.42 5.59
CA SER A 66 8.12 -0.17 6.36
C SER A 66 7.96 1.05 5.45
N TRP A 67 7.50 2.15 6.06
CA TRP A 67 7.43 3.45 5.39
C TRP A 67 8.76 4.18 5.56
N GLN A 68 9.40 4.56 4.46
CA GLN A 68 10.65 5.33 4.48
C GLN A 68 10.49 6.66 3.76
N ASN A 69 11.16 7.71 4.26
CA ASN A 69 11.11 9.03 3.64
C ASN A 69 11.97 9.08 2.37
N ILE A 70 11.48 9.76 1.34
CA ILE A 70 12.17 9.96 0.05
C ILE A 70 12.27 11.43 -0.34
#